data_AF-A0A7Y8WXH8-F1
#
_entry.id   AF-A0A7Y8WXH8-F1
#
_cell.length_a   1.000
_cell.length_b   1.000
_cell.length_c   1.000
_cell.angle_alpha   90.00
_cell.angle_beta   90.00
_cell.angle_gamma   90.00
#
_symmetry.space_group_name_H-M   'P 1'
#
loop_
_entity.id
_entity.type
_entity.pdbx_description
1 polymer ?
#
loop_
_entity_poly.entity_id
_entity_poly.type
_entity_poly.pdbx_seq_one_letter_code
_entity_poly.pdbx_strand_id
1 'polypeptide(L)'
;MSGKHDEKPGFRFGWRGSHYPGQPVEELWLAVGQDPDGTWCFDAYFIGRTTLLGGAPRAAAFAQWLLASPTEGRYEKEFMLVDGEPQSGSRRLTDGTRLTVELLLGREEASGPEYLQVLLSGEIRNLAFEVCAPLECQQLPRAELEAAAARLLTSCNQGLF
;
A
#
# COMPACT_ATOMS: atom_id res chain seq x y z
N MET A 1 -14.25 14.42 14.55
CA MET A 1 -14.77 13.22 15.25
C MET A 1 -13.80 12.10 14.95
N SER A 2 -13.10 11.61 15.97
CA SER A 2 -12.12 10.52 15.86
C SER A 2 -12.84 9.24 15.47
N GLY A 3 -12.74 8.87 14.20
CA GLY A 3 -13.23 7.60 13.70
C GLY A 3 -12.39 6.50 14.31
N LYS A 4 -12.89 5.90 15.39
CA LYS A 4 -12.55 4.52 15.72
C LYS A 4 -13.03 3.68 14.54
N HIS A 5 -12.18 3.54 13.53
CA HIS A 5 -12.24 2.40 12.65
C HIS A 5 -11.99 1.21 13.55
N ASP A 6 -13.05 0.47 13.89
CA ASP A 6 -12.93 -0.84 14.49
C ASP A 6 -11.83 -1.59 13.74
N GLU A 7 -10.79 -1.97 14.47
CA GLU A 7 -9.63 -2.71 13.99
C GLU A 7 -10.11 -4.10 13.51
N LYS A 8 -10.70 -4.14 12.32
CA LYS A 8 -10.75 -5.39 11.58
C LYS A 8 -9.31 -5.85 11.34
N PRO A 9 -9.04 -7.15 11.46
CA PRO A 9 -7.69 -7.66 11.32
C PRO A 9 -7.24 -7.39 9.87
N GLY A 10 -6.18 -6.59 9.74
CA GLY A 10 -5.72 -6.02 8.47
C GLY A 10 -4.35 -5.34 8.63
N PHE A 11 -3.81 -4.85 7.52
CA PHE A 11 -2.56 -4.11 7.46
C PHE A 11 -2.85 -2.62 7.43
N ARG A 12 -2.18 -1.86 8.29
CA ARG A 12 -2.05 -0.40 8.17
C ARG A 12 -0.61 -0.04 8.53
N PHE A 13 0.01 0.77 7.68
CA PHE A 13 1.34 1.29 7.91
C PHE A 13 1.32 2.80 7.64
N GLY A 14 1.76 3.59 8.62
CA GLY A 14 1.79 5.04 8.57
C GLY A 14 3.20 5.55 8.81
N TRP A 15 3.59 6.63 8.13
CA TRP A 15 4.88 7.28 8.28
C TRP A 15 4.76 8.78 8.07
N ARG A 16 5.77 9.53 8.52
CA ARG A 16 5.85 10.98 8.25
C ARG A 16 6.47 11.22 6.88
N GLY A 17 5.90 12.17 6.15
CA GLY A 17 6.39 12.55 4.83
C GLY A 17 5.85 13.90 4.39
N SER A 18 5.97 14.17 3.10
CA SER A 18 5.45 15.40 2.48
C SER A 18 4.52 15.05 1.32
N HIS A 19 3.48 15.87 1.14
CA HIS A 19 2.58 15.76 -0.02
C HIS A 19 3.32 16.07 -1.32
N TYR A 20 4.13 17.12 -1.28
CA TYR A 20 5.06 17.54 -2.32
C TYR A 20 6.24 18.29 -1.65
N PRO A 21 7.35 18.54 -2.37
CA PRO A 21 8.50 19.24 -1.79
C PRO A 21 8.09 20.53 -1.06
N GLY A 22 8.37 20.59 0.24
CA GLY A 22 8.07 21.75 1.09
C GLY A 22 6.69 21.77 1.76
N GLN A 23 5.84 20.74 1.56
CA GLN A 23 4.57 20.61 2.27
C GLN A 23 4.49 19.32 3.11
N PRO A 24 4.96 19.36 4.36
CA PRO A 24 4.89 18.21 5.26
C PRO A 24 3.43 17.89 5.60
N VAL A 25 3.15 16.61 5.78
CA VAL A 25 1.85 16.13 6.26
C VAL A 25 2.06 15.28 7.50
N GLU A 26 1.09 15.29 8.41
CA GLU A 26 1.22 14.64 9.72
C GLU A 26 1.46 13.12 9.58
N GLU A 27 0.77 12.48 8.63
CA GLU A 27 0.85 11.03 8.37
C GLU A 27 0.54 10.72 6.90
N LEU A 28 1.51 10.15 6.18
CA LEU A 28 1.28 9.33 5.00
C LEU A 28 0.94 7.91 5.47
N TRP A 29 0.07 7.22 4.75
CA TRP A 29 -0.33 5.87 5.15
C TRP A 29 -0.84 5.05 3.98
N LEU A 30 -0.80 3.75 4.17
CA LEU A 30 -1.47 2.75 3.35
C LEU A 30 -2.09 1.67 4.24
N ALA A 31 -3.07 0.97 3.69
CA ALA A 31 -3.79 -0.08 4.35
C ALA A 31 -4.28 -1.13 3.36
N VAL A 32 -4.29 -2.38 3.80
CA VAL A 32 -4.91 -3.51 3.09
C VAL A 32 -5.77 -4.27 4.10
N GLY A 33 -7.04 -4.46 3.80
CA GLY A 33 -7.95 -5.11 4.74
C GLY A 33 -9.27 -5.50 4.11
N GLN A 34 -10.13 -6.09 4.94
CA GLN A 34 -11.45 -6.55 4.54
C GLN A 34 -12.53 -5.62 5.09
N ASP A 35 -13.45 -5.18 4.24
CA ASP A 35 -14.61 -4.38 4.61
C ASP A 35 -15.69 -5.22 5.33
N PRO A 36 -16.70 -4.59 5.98
CA PRO A 36 -17.81 -5.27 6.65
C PRO A 36 -18.53 -6.33 5.81
N ASP A 37 -18.63 -6.11 4.50
CA ASP A 37 -19.28 -6.99 3.54
C ASP A 37 -18.41 -8.14 3.04
N GLY A 38 -17.15 -8.22 3.50
CA GLY A 38 -16.20 -9.25 3.08
C GLY A 38 -15.32 -8.85 1.89
N THR A 39 -15.53 -7.68 1.30
CA THR A 39 -14.72 -7.17 0.19
C THR A 39 -13.31 -6.82 0.65
N TRP A 40 -12.29 -7.25 -0.09
CA TRP A 40 -10.91 -6.86 0.18
C TRP A 40 -10.58 -5.55 -0.53
N CYS A 41 -9.91 -4.65 0.18
CA CYS A 41 -9.64 -3.30 -0.28
C CYS A 41 -8.18 -2.92 0.00
N PHE A 42 -7.62 -2.13 -0.91
CA PHE A 42 -6.45 -1.30 -0.67
C PHE A 42 -6.93 0.13 -0.42
N ASP A 43 -6.34 0.82 0.55
CA ASP A 43 -6.67 2.20 0.88
C ASP A 43 -5.38 2.93 1.22
N ALA A 44 -5.22 4.15 0.74
CA ALA A 44 -3.99 4.90 0.98
C ALA A 44 -4.20 6.39 0.87
N TYR A 45 -3.27 7.13 1.49
CA TYR A 45 -3.28 8.58 1.50
C TYR A 45 -3.33 9.16 0.08
N PHE A 46 -4.23 10.11 -0.15
CA PHE A 46 -4.61 10.73 -1.45
C PHE A 46 -5.18 9.83 -2.55
N ILE A 47 -4.98 8.52 -2.47
CA ILE A 47 -5.53 7.56 -3.45
C ILE A 47 -7.00 7.26 -3.11
N GLY A 48 -7.29 7.16 -1.81
CA GLY A 48 -8.55 6.63 -1.32
C GLY A 48 -8.64 5.12 -1.48
N ARG A 49 -9.85 4.60 -1.27
CA ARG A 49 -10.11 3.17 -1.26
C ARG A 49 -10.26 2.63 -2.68
N THR A 50 -9.76 1.43 -2.92
CA THR A 50 -10.00 0.66 -4.14
C THR A 50 -10.18 -0.81 -3.79
N THR A 51 -10.96 -1.52 -4.61
CA THR A 51 -11.12 -2.97 -4.46
C THR A 51 -9.79 -3.63 -4.80
N LEU A 52 -9.35 -4.56 -3.96
CA LEU A 52 -8.17 -5.39 -4.21
C LEU A 52 -8.60 -6.64 -4.98
N LEU A 53 -8.49 -6.61 -6.31
CA LEU A 53 -8.70 -7.81 -7.11
C LEU A 53 -7.72 -8.92 -6.71
N GLY A 54 -8.21 -10.15 -6.72
CA GLY A 54 -7.51 -11.30 -6.14
C GLY A 54 -7.68 -11.45 -4.62
N GLY A 55 -8.31 -10.49 -3.93
CA GLY A 55 -8.81 -10.64 -2.57
C GLY A 55 -7.79 -11.10 -1.53
N ALA A 56 -8.20 -12.02 -0.65
CA ALA A 56 -7.35 -12.59 0.39
C ALA A 56 -6.05 -13.22 -0.17
N PRO A 57 -6.06 -14.01 -1.28
CA PRO A 57 -4.82 -14.48 -1.91
C PRO A 57 -3.83 -13.36 -2.26
N ARG A 58 -4.31 -12.25 -2.84
CA ARG A 58 -3.46 -11.11 -3.19
C ARG A 58 -2.91 -10.40 -1.96
N ALA A 59 -3.75 -10.22 -0.93
CA ALA A 59 -3.34 -9.67 0.35
C ALA A 59 -2.30 -10.55 1.07
N ALA A 60 -2.47 -11.87 1.04
CA ALA A 60 -1.52 -12.83 1.60
C ALA A 60 -0.17 -12.79 0.86
N ALA A 61 -0.19 -12.74 -0.48
CA ALA A 61 1.03 -12.61 -1.28
C ALA A 61 1.78 -11.31 -0.97
N PHE A 62 1.05 -10.20 -0.80
CA PHE A 62 1.63 -8.94 -0.37
C PHE A 62 2.27 -9.03 1.02
N ALA A 63 1.57 -9.62 1.99
CA ALA A 63 2.09 -9.84 3.34
C ALA A 63 3.37 -10.70 3.33
N GLN A 64 3.38 -11.79 2.54
CA GLN A 64 4.55 -12.66 2.39
C GLN A 64 5.73 -11.92 1.75
N TRP A 65 5.47 -11.09 0.73
CA TRP A 65 6.49 -10.26 0.10
C TRP A 65 7.12 -9.27 1.09
N LEU A 66 6.31 -8.64 1.95
CA LEU A 66 6.80 -7.77 3.03
C LEU A 66 7.70 -8.54 4.01
N LEU A 67 7.27 -9.74 4.43
CA LEU A 67 7.98 -10.59 5.40
C LEU A 67 9.23 -11.28 4.83
N ALA A 68 9.39 -11.32 3.52
CA ALA A 68 10.56 -11.93 2.90
C ALA A 68 11.85 -11.25 3.39
N SER A 69 12.82 -12.08 3.80
CA SER A 69 14.07 -11.62 4.39
C SER A 69 14.79 -10.63 3.47
N PRO A 70 15.33 -9.53 4.02
CA PRO A 70 16.10 -8.57 3.24
C PRO A 70 17.36 -9.24 2.70
N THR A 71 17.75 -8.87 1.48
CA THR A 71 19.00 -9.34 0.88
C THR A 71 20.20 -8.63 1.52
N GLU A 72 21.35 -9.29 1.59
CA GLU A 72 22.59 -8.63 2.01
C GLU A 72 23.01 -7.56 0.98
N GLY A 73 23.47 -6.41 1.46
CA GLY A 73 23.91 -5.31 0.60
C GLY A 73 22.79 -4.39 0.11
N ARG A 74 23.02 -3.76 -1.04
CA ARG A 74 22.03 -2.93 -1.75
C ARG A 74 21.00 -3.83 -2.42
N TYR A 75 19.73 -3.50 -2.30
CA TYR A 75 18.68 -4.19 -3.05
C TYR A 75 17.46 -3.31 -3.28
N GLU A 76 16.65 -3.76 -4.24
CA GLU A 76 15.34 -3.23 -4.53
C GLU A 76 14.46 -4.41 -4.94
N LYS A 77 13.24 -4.46 -4.41
CA LYS A 77 12.21 -5.40 -4.83
C LYS A 77 10.89 -4.67 -4.99
N GLU A 78 10.11 -5.14 -5.93
CA GLU A 78 8.83 -4.55 -6.29
C GLU A 78 7.70 -5.56 -6.06
N PHE A 79 6.52 -5.04 -5.77
CA PHE A 79 5.28 -5.78 -5.73
C PHE A 79 4.16 -4.91 -6.30
N MET A 80 3.67 -5.29 -7.47
CA MET A 80 2.43 -4.74 -7.98
C MET A 80 1.29 -5.20 -7.07
N LEU A 81 0.61 -4.28 -6.40
CA LEU A 81 -0.49 -4.58 -5.49
C LEU A 81 -1.83 -4.48 -6.23
N VAL A 82 -2.01 -3.39 -6.97
CA VAL A 82 -3.20 -3.07 -7.78
C VAL A 82 -2.74 -2.92 -9.22
N ASP A 83 -3.45 -3.51 -10.18
CA ASP A 83 -3.08 -3.48 -11.60
C ASP A 83 -4.27 -3.04 -12.46
N GLY A 84 -4.28 -1.77 -12.84
CA GLY A 84 -5.29 -1.21 -13.75
C GLY A 84 -6.72 -1.30 -13.23
N GLU A 85 -6.93 -1.08 -11.93
CA GLU A 85 -8.24 -1.22 -11.28
C GLU A 85 -9.06 0.08 -11.29
N PRO A 86 -10.39 0.01 -11.44
CA PRO A 86 -11.24 1.20 -11.34
C PRO A 86 -11.10 1.89 -9.99
N GLN A 87 -10.85 3.20 -9.99
CA GLN A 87 -10.84 3.97 -8.74
C GLN A 87 -12.25 4.13 -8.17
N SER A 88 -12.40 3.88 -6.87
CA SER A 88 -13.63 4.25 -6.16
C SER A 88 -13.64 5.75 -5.85
N GLY A 89 -14.81 6.39 -5.87
CA GLY A 89 -14.94 7.81 -5.57
C GLY A 89 -16.05 8.52 -6.33
N SER A 90 -15.98 9.86 -6.33
CA SER A 90 -16.91 10.69 -7.11
C SER A 90 -16.77 10.34 -8.59
N ARG A 91 -17.87 9.90 -9.23
CA ARG A 91 -17.91 9.67 -10.68
C ARG A 91 -17.38 10.86 -11.49
N ARG A 92 -17.49 12.10 -11.00
CA ARG A 92 -16.93 13.26 -11.72
C ARG A 92 -15.41 13.24 -11.81
N LEU A 93 -14.73 12.57 -10.86
CA LEU A 93 -13.27 12.57 -10.71
C LEU A 93 -12.65 11.23 -11.12
N THR A 94 -13.35 10.11 -10.88
CA THR A 94 -12.78 8.76 -11.03
C THR A 94 -13.39 7.95 -12.17
N ASP A 95 -14.40 8.48 -12.87
CA ASP A 95 -15.06 7.75 -13.96
C ASP A 95 -14.09 7.49 -15.13
N GLY A 96 -13.94 6.21 -15.46
CA GLY A 96 -12.98 5.73 -16.46
C GLY A 96 -11.51 5.79 -16.02
N THR A 97 -11.22 6.09 -14.75
CA THR A 97 -9.86 6.07 -14.22
C THR A 97 -9.48 4.67 -13.75
N ARG A 98 -8.38 4.16 -14.29
CA ARG A 98 -7.76 2.90 -13.88
C ARG A 98 -6.46 3.21 -13.14
N LEU A 99 -6.26 2.61 -11.99
CA LEU A 99 -5.11 2.83 -11.12
C LEU A 99 -4.27 1.56 -11.03
N THR A 100 -2.96 1.74 -11.15
CA THR A 100 -1.94 0.76 -10.82
C THR A 100 -1.16 1.27 -9.61
N VAL A 101 -0.91 0.37 -8.66
CA VAL A 101 -0.17 0.66 -7.43
C VAL A 101 0.94 -0.37 -7.30
N GLU A 102 2.17 0.11 -7.32
CA GLU A 102 3.38 -0.69 -7.13
C GLU A 102 4.06 -0.29 -5.84
N LEU A 103 4.52 -1.29 -5.09
CA LEU A 103 5.19 -1.12 -3.81
C LEU A 103 6.64 -1.50 -4.02
N LEU A 104 7.54 -0.59 -3.67
CA LEU A 104 8.97 -0.80 -3.77
C LEU A 104 9.54 -0.81 -2.35
N LEU A 105 10.31 -1.83 -2.04
CA LEU A 105 11.06 -1.96 -0.79
C LEU A 105 12.53 -2.14 -1.14
N GLY A 106 13.38 -1.26 -0.61
CA GLY A 106 14.79 -1.25 -0.97
C GLY A 106 15.71 -0.74 0.12
N ARG A 107 16.99 -0.76 -0.19
CA ARG A 107 18.09 -0.24 0.61
C ARG A 107 19.22 0.19 -0.33
N GLU A 108 19.68 1.43 -0.21
CA GLU A 108 20.68 2.00 -1.13
C GLU A 108 22.10 1.45 -0.91
N GLU A 109 22.45 1.08 0.32
CA GLU A 109 23.79 0.62 0.69
C GLU A 109 23.76 -0.51 1.72
N ALA A 110 24.85 -1.26 1.84
CA ALA A 110 24.95 -2.33 2.84
C ALA A 110 24.78 -1.76 4.26
N SER A 111 23.91 -2.40 5.06
CA SER A 111 23.58 -1.97 6.42
C SER A 111 22.92 -0.57 6.55
N GLY A 112 22.58 0.09 5.44
CA GLY A 112 21.79 1.31 5.44
C GLY A 112 20.32 1.08 5.81
N PRO A 113 19.54 2.15 6.07
CA PRO A 113 18.11 2.03 6.34
C PRO A 113 17.38 1.46 5.12
N GLU A 114 16.38 0.63 5.38
CA GLU A 114 15.40 0.29 4.34
C GLU A 114 14.46 1.47 4.10
N TYR A 115 13.95 1.56 2.87
CA TYR A 115 12.88 2.47 2.51
C TYR A 115 11.71 1.70 1.89
N LEU A 116 10.50 2.23 2.08
CA LEU A 116 9.30 1.78 1.40
C LEU A 116 8.77 2.92 0.55
N GLN A 117 8.47 2.65 -0.72
CA GLN A 117 7.91 3.62 -1.64
C GLN A 117 6.62 3.08 -2.26
N VAL A 118 5.63 3.94 -2.41
CA VAL A 118 4.41 3.67 -3.18
C VAL A 118 4.50 4.42 -4.51
N LEU A 119 4.47 3.67 -5.60
CA LEU A 119 4.47 4.17 -6.97
C LEU A 119 3.05 4.09 -7.52
N LEU A 120 2.61 5.19 -8.15
CA LEU A 120 1.25 5.34 -8.64
C LEU A 120 1.27 5.70 -10.10
N SER A 121 0.59 4.88 -10.88
CA SER A 121 0.42 5.07 -12.32
C SER A 121 -1.00 4.66 -12.72
N GLY A 122 -1.35 4.89 -13.98
CA GLY A 122 -2.63 4.43 -14.47
C GLY A 122 -3.07 5.12 -15.75
N GLU A 123 -4.37 5.08 -15.99
CA GLU A 123 -4.98 5.63 -17.20
C GLU A 123 -6.23 6.43 -16.84
N ILE A 124 -6.37 7.61 -17.44
CA ILE A 124 -7.59 8.43 -17.39
C ILE A 124 -8.03 8.69 -18.82
N ARG A 125 -9.21 8.22 -19.22
CA ARG A 125 -9.74 8.41 -20.59
C ARG A 125 -8.73 7.96 -21.67
N ASN A 126 -8.06 6.83 -21.46
CA ASN A 126 -7.02 6.25 -22.32
C ASN A 126 -5.72 7.08 -22.43
N LEU A 127 -5.49 8.01 -21.50
CA LEU A 127 -4.21 8.71 -21.36
C LEU A 127 -3.48 8.18 -20.13
N ALA A 128 -2.25 7.71 -20.32
CA ALA A 128 -1.41 7.23 -19.25
C ALA A 128 -0.98 8.39 -18.33
N PHE A 129 -0.89 8.12 -17.03
CA PHE A 129 -0.31 9.03 -16.04
C PHE A 129 0.62 8.27 -15.10
N GLU A 130 1.55 9.01 -14.50
CA GLU A 130 2.40 8.58 -13.41
C GLU A 130 2.53 9.74 -12.42
N VAL A 131 2.48 9.44 -11.12
CA VAL A 131 2.61 10.45 -10.07
C VAL A 131 4.09 10.72 -9.82
N CYS A 132 4.55 11.91 -10.19
CA CYS A 132 5.97 12.29 -10.11
C CYS A 132 6.49 12.58 -8.68
N ALA A 133 5.61 12.60 -7.66
CA ALA A 133 6.00 12.85 -6.28
C ALA A 133 6.10 11.52 -5.51
N PRO A 134 7.27 11.15 -4.97
CA PRO A 134 7.44 9.87 -4.31
C PRO A 134 6.73 9.85 -2.95
N LEU A 135 5.85 8.86 -2.75
CA LEU A 135 5.33 8.52 -1.43
C LEU A 135 6.32 7.58 -0.75
N GLU A 136 7.38 8.14 -0.19
CA GLU A 136 8.53 7.41 0.34
C GLU A 136 8.64 7.51 1.86
N CYS A 137 8.95 6.38 2.49
CA CYS A 137 9.37 6.26 3.87
C CYS A 137 10.88 5.99 3.87
N GLN A 138 11.70 7.04 3.97
CA GLN A 138 13.18 6.96 3.87
C GLN A 138 13.84 6.10 4.96
N GLN A 139 13.19 5.97 6.12
CA GLN A 139 13.65 5.13 7.22
C GLN A 139 12.51 4.24 7.69
N LEU A 140 12.50 3.01 7.18
CA LEU A 140 11.48 2.02 7.44
C LEU A 140 11.74 1.28 8.77
N PRO A 141 10.82 1.36 9.76
CA PRO A 141 10.91 0.55 10.97
C PRO A 141 10.49 -0.91 10.66
N ARG A 142 11.47 -1.74 10.28
CA ARG A 142 11.24 -3.10 9.79
C ARG A 142 10.33 -3.94 10.71
N ALA A 143 10.55 -3.87 12.03
CA ALA A 143 9.76 -4.61 13.01
C ALA A 143 8.26 -4.25 13.00
N GLU A 144 7.93 -2.97 12.78
CA GLU A 144 6.54 -2.50 12.73
C GLU A 144 5.85 -2.99 11.45
N LEU A 145 6.57 -2.91 10.33
CA LEU A 145 6.11 -3.42 9.04
C LEU A 145 5.86 -4.94 9.10
N GLU A 146 6.79 -5.70 9.65
CA GLU A 146 6.68 -7.15 9.81
C GLU A 146 5.53 -7.53 10.74
N ALA A 147 5.37 -6.83 11.86
CA ALA A 147 4.26 -7.06 12.77
C ALA A 147 2.90 -6.81 12.08
N ALA A 148 2.80 -5.74 11.28
CA ALA A 148 1.60 -5.46 10.51
C ALA A 148 1.33 -6.50 9.41
N ALA A 149 2.38 -6.93 8.69
CA ALA A 149 2.28 -7.96 7.66
C ALA A 149 1.87 -9.32 8.25
N ALA A 150 2.41 -9.70 9.42
CA ALA A 150 2.04 -10.94 10.11
C ALA A 150 0.57 -10.96 10.55
N ARG A 151 0.05 -9.82 11.03
CA ARG A 151 -1.39 -9.68 11.33
C ARG A 151 -2.24 -9.86 10.07
N LEU A 152 -1.86 -9.24 8.96
CA LEU A 152 -2.55 -9.39 7.68
C LEU A 152 -2.57 -10.85 7.21
N LEU A 153 -1.43 -11.54 7.27
CA LEU A 153 -1.34 -12.94 6.86
C LEU A 153 -2.24 -13.84 7.71
N THR A 154 -2.30 -13.59 9.02
CA THR A 154 -3.20 -14.30 9.93
C THR A 154 -4.67 -14.09 9.53
N SER A 155 -5.03 -12.88 9.13
CA SER A 155 -6.39 -12.51 8.71
C SER A 155 -6.81 -13.21 7.42
N CYS A 156 -5.88 -13.31 6.46
CA CYS A 156 -6.10 -14.01 5.19
C CYS A 156 -6.39 -15.50 5.39
N ASN A 157 -5.76 -16.12 6.39
CA ASN A 157 -5.89 -17.55 6.68
C ASN A 157 -7.17 -17.89 7.49
N GLN A 158 -7.80 -16.90 8.14
CA GLN A 158 -9.02 -17.11 8.92
C GLN A 158 -10.29 -17.21 8.04
N GLY A 159 -10.22 -16.89 6.75
CA GLY A 159 -11.33 -17.00 5.79
C GLY A 159 -11.48 -18.37 5.11
N LEU A 160 -10.76 -19.40 5.56
CA LEU A 160 -10.71 -20.73 4.94
C LEU A 160 -11.50 -21.83 5.71
N PHE A 161 -12.40 -21.47 6.62
CA PHE A 161 -13.24 -22.41 7.38
C PHE A 161 -14.73 -22.07 7.27
#